data_AF-A0A7J0D5H4-F1
#
_entry.id   AF-A0A7J0D5H4-F1
#
_cell.length_a   1.000
_cell.length_b   1.000
_cell.length_c   1.000
_cell.angle_alpha   90.00
_cell.angle_beta   90.00
_cell.angle_gamma   90.00
#
_symmetry.space_group_name_H-M   'P 1'
#
loop_
_entity.id
_entity.type
_entity.pdbx_description
1 polymer ?
#
loop_
_entity_poly.entity_id
_entity_poly.type
_entity_poly.pdbx_seq_one_letter_code
_entity_poly.pdbx_strand_id
1 'polypeptide(L)'
;MRHRVGLPLGRGDAQSHADLCLTPLTGVRPEAFGNVWSTVLNEADRVLVARQEEEADGEDKVLHGMLAMMDLACRAAAEDNLTQAATSLVLCGSLAQSLTWRVCRSLRTARRTALHPPTRASEPDTDGRRHSEHNPGSLGKDPVDCAPCEAPDGHPLLKGLPRFHVRGPAEKLFEEAYDWARPMTDAECTLRHLVGIDVNMAFAAGANGLNVGLGEPTRVTNPVFDPKLPGSWLVDLSHVDLSRVKAGKEWVDLDGSLLPSPFTPKGDRPKGPAWYATPTVAYAVELGYDVTPTEAYVRYENGRYLDGWYQRLRDAYLATMAGLGVGADLAPADFLTAMDGYRSRDPELAIVVSAIKATVKGGLGKLRERPRGEGWRPGEPWRALSRPTWRPDIRAAVIARTRVNLHRKIVKHAAFTGQYPVAVLSDCVVYAANGESPLDFLPYREGKPLPGGFKLGINPGLVKHEGTQSLLWGEEVRERFNAPELNLARYIKDGTVTDVDNGE
;
A
#
# COMPACT_ATOMS: atom_id res chain seq x y z
N MET A 1 -11.35 25.70 -31.19
CA MET A 1 -10.94 26.30 -29.89
C MET A 1 -11.79 25.63 -28.82
N ARG A 2 -11.29 24.88 -27.83
CA ARG A 2 -10.13 25.10 -26.96
C ARG A 2 -9.31 23.81 -26.75
N HIS A 3 -8.01 24.02 -26.59
CA HIS A 3 -6.93 23.08 -26.35
C HIS A 3 -7.12 22.16 -25.13
N ARG A 4 -6.74 20.88 -25.28
CA ARG A 4 -6.00 20.13 -24.26
C ARG A 4 -4.68 19.68 -24.89
N VAL A 5 -3.62 20.42 -24.60
CA VAL A 5 -2.25 19.95 -24.80
C VAL A 5 -1.98 18.99 -23.64
N GLY A 6 -2.18 17.70 -23.88
CA GLY A 6 -1.43 16.69 -23.14
C GLY A 6 0.00 16.75 -23.66
N LEU A 7 0.97 16.97 -22.78
CA LEU A 7 2.38 16.81 -23.13
C LEU A 7 2.57 15.39 -23.69
N PRO A 8 3.09 15.21 -24.91
CA PRO A 8 3.39 13.88 -25.41
C PRO A 8 4.59 13.34 -24.62
N LEU A 9 4.38 12.28 -23.86
CA LEU A 9 5.47 11.48 -23.28
C LEU A 9 6.16 10.78 -24.47
N GLY A 10 7.26 11.39 -24.93
CA GLY A 10 7.95 11.03 -26.17
C GLY A 10 9.07 10.00 -25.97
N ARG A 11 9.79 9.71 -27.06
CA ARG A 11 10.99 8.84 -27.15
C ARG A 11 11.90 8.81 -25.90
N GLY A 12 12.03 9.93 -25.17
CA GLY A 12 12.83 10.03 -23.95
C GLY A 12 12.38 9.12 -22.80
N ASP A 13 11.08 8.84 -22.66
CA ASP A 13 10.58 7.93 -21.63
C ASP A 13 10.94 6.48 -21.97
N ALA A 14 10.74 6.04 -23.20
CA ALA A 14 11.15 4.69 -23.64
C ALA A 14 12.66 4.49 -23.48
N GLN A 15 13.46 5.53 -23.80
CA GLN A 15 14.91 5.53 -23.59
C GLN A 15 15.28 5.35 -22.13
N SER A 16 14.70 6.17 -21.24
CA SER A 16 14.98 6.09 -19.82
C SER A 16 14.66 4.72 -19.22
N HIS A 17 13.57 4.08 -19.64
CA HIS A 17 13.19 2.75 -19.15
C HIS A 17 14.06 1.64 -19.76
N ALA A 18 14.50 1.80 -21.00
CA ALA A 18 15.42 0.86 -21.62
C ALA A 18 16.79 0.88 -20.93
N ASP A 19 17.33 2.07 -20.68
CA ASP A 19 18.61 2.25 -19.99
C ASP A 19 18.57 1.68 -18.55
N LEU A 20 17.42 1.82 -17.88
CA LEU A 20 17.23 1.34 -16.50
C LEU A 20 17.03 -0.18 -16.39
N CYS A 21 16.41 -0.80 -17.38
CA CYS A 21 15.93 -2.19 -17.28
C CYS A 21 16.35 -3.04 -18.48
N LEU A 22 15.97 -2.64 -19.71
CA LEU A 22 16.18 -3.44 -20.92
C LEU A 22 17.67 -3.71 -21.18
N THR A 23 18.51 -2.67 -21.18
CA THR A 23 19.95 -2.81 -21.44
C THR A 23 20.67 -3.64 -20.39
N PRO A 24 20.45 -3.46 -19.07
CA PRO A 24 20.98 -4.37 -18.06
C PRO A 24 20.49 -5.82 -18.20
N LEU A 25 19.25 -6.02 -18.66
CA LEU A 25 18.64 -7.36 -18.76
C LEU A 25 19.12 -8.11 -20.00
N THR A 26 19.09 -7.48 -21.17
CA THR A 26 19.32 -8.15 -22.46
C THR A 26 20.67 -7.79 -23.07
N GLY A 27 21.37 -6.78 -22.54
CA GLY A 27 22.58 -6.22 -23.16
C GLY A 27 22.31 -5.35 -24.39
N VAL A 28 21.05 -5.25 -24.83
CA VAL A 28 20.65 -4.47 -26.01
C VAL A 28 20.70 -2.99 -25.69
N ARG A 29 21.47 -2.24 -26.50
CA ARG A 29 21.67 -0.80 -26.36
C ARG A 29 20.85 -0.06 -27.42
N PRO A 30 19.88 0.81 -27.06
CA PRO A 30 19.03 1.50 -28.02
C PRO A 30 19.80 2.30 -29.09
N GLU A 31 20.98 2.83 -28.72
CA GLU A 31 21.83 3.64 -29.60
C GLU A 31 22.37 2.83 -30.78
N ALA A 32 22.54 1.52 -30.62
CA ALA A 32 23.02 0.63 -31.68
C ALA A 32 22.00 0.45 -32.81
N PHE A 33 20.74 0.82 -32.58
CA PHE A 33 19.64 0.67 -33.53
C PHE A 33 19.03 2.02 -33.94
N GLY A 34 19.78 3.12 -33.80
CA GLY A 34 19.33 4.46 -34.18
C GLY A 34 18.07 4.92 -33.42
N ASN A 35 17.82 4.37 -32.23
CA ASN A 35 16.62 4.62 -31.42
C ASN A 35 15.29 4.28 -32.15
N VAL A 36 15.32 3.30 -33.06
CA VAL A 36 14.12 2.71 -33.65
C VAL A 36 13.56 1.68 -32.67
N TRP A 37 12.62 2.12 -31.83
CA TRP A 37 12.13 1.35 -30.68
C TRP A 37 11.56 -0.02 -31.03
N SER A 38 10.85 -0.16 -32.14
CA SER A 38 10.36 -1.47 -32.60
C SER A 38 11.51 -2.45 -32.84
N THR A 39 12.62 -2.00 -33.42
CA THR A 39 13.82 -2.83 -33.66
C THR A 39 14.56 -3.15 -32.36
N VAL A 40 14.72 -2.16 -31.46
CA VAL A 40 15.35 -2.35 -30.15
C VAL A 40 14.59 -3.38 -29.32
N LEU A 41 13.26 -3.31 -29.32
CA LEU A 41 12.42 -4.20 -28.52
C LEU A 41 12.37 -5.61 -29.09
N ASN A 42 12.27 -5.75 -30.42
CA ASN A 42 12.34 -7.06 -31.07
C ASN A 42 13.68 -7.77 -30.81
N GLU A 43 14.78 -7.04 -30.74
CA GLU A 43 16.08 -7.64 -30.42
C GLU A 43 16.19 -8.02 -28.93
N ALA A 44 15.64 -7.19 -28.04
CA ALA A 44 15.57 -7.52 -26.63
C ALA A 44 14.68 -8.74 -26.36
N ASP A 45 13.57 -8.86 -27.07
CA ASP A 45 12.67 -10.02 -27.05
C ASP A 45 13.39 -11.30 -27.46
N ARG A 46 14.11 -11.29 -28.58
CA ARG A 46 14.94 -12.42 -29.03
C ARG A 46 15.95 -12.87 -27.99
N VAL A 47 16.62 -11.94 -27.31
CA VAL A 47 17.58 -12.29 -26.24
C VAL A 47 16.87 -12.96 -25.06
N LEU A 48 15.67 -12.52 -24.71
CA LEU A 48 14.90 -13.15 -23.63
C LEU A 48 14.38 -14.53 -24.03
N VAL A 49 13.95 -14.72 -25.27
CA VAL A 49 13.49 -16.02 -25.80
C VAL A 49 14.64 -17.02 -25.80
N ALA A 50 15.81 -16.62 -26.31
CA ALA A 50 17.00 -17.47 -26.31
C ALA A 50 17.42 -17.91 -24.90
N ARG A 51 17.27 -17.03 -23.90
CA ARG A 51 17.55 -17.37 -22.49
C ARG A 51 16.54 -18.33 -21.89
N GLN A 52 15.28 -18.26 -22.31
CA GLN A 52 14.25 -19.21 -21.89
C GLN A 52 14.52 -20.60 -22.46
N GLU A 53 15.02 -20.69 -23.70
CA GLU A 53 15.40 -21.96 -24.33
C GLU A 53 16.63 -22.61 -23.69
N GLU A 54 17.51 -21.82 -23.05
CA GLU A 54 18.69 -22.31 -22.30
C GLU A 54 18.36 -22.78 -20.87
N GLU A 55 17.24 -22.35 -20.27
CA GLU A 55 16.77 -22.82 -18.97
C GLU A 55 16.04 -24.18 -19.11
N ALA A 56 16.75 -25.27 -18.84
CA ALA A 56 16.29 -26.65 -19.06
C ALA A 56 15.14 -27.15 -18.14
N ASP A 57 14.49 -26.28 -17.37
CA ASP A 57 13.31 -26.62 -16.57
C ASP A 57 12.26 -25.51 -16.75
N GLY A 58 11.20 -25.82 -17.50
CA GLY A 58 10.14 -24.90 -17.91
C GLY A 58 9.21 -24.39 -16.79
N GLU A 59 9.73 -24.13 -15.59
CA GLU A 59 8.96 -23.68 -14.42
C GLU A 59 9.20 -22.22 -14.02
N ASP A 60 10.05 -21.45 -14.70
CA ASP A 60 10.20 -20.02 -14.36
C ASP A 60 9.02 -19.18 -14.92
N LYS A 61 7.97 -19.09 -14.09
CA LYS A 61 6.77 -18.24 -14.32
C LYS A 61 7.11 -16.76 -14.46
N VAL A 62 8.28 -16.32 -13.99
CA VAL A 62 8.71 -14.91 -14.08
C VAL A 62 9.29 -14.62 -15.46
N LEU A 63 10.14 -15.50 -16.00
CA LEU A 63 10.70 -15.33 -17.33
C LEU A 63 9.60 -15.37 -18.41
N HIS A 64 8.62 -16.26 -18.27
CA HIS A 64 7.41 -16.27 -19.09
C HIS A 64 6.64 -14.94 -19.00
N GLY A 65 6.46 -14.40 -17.79
CA GLY A 65 5.84 -13.10 -17.61
C GLY A 65 6.65 -11.95 -18.23
N MET A 66 7.98 -12.02 -18.18
CA MET A 66 8.85 -11.02 -18.80
C MET A 66 8.74 -11.03 -20.32
N LEU A 67 8.67 -12.22 -20.92
CA LEU A 67 8.47 -12.41 -22.35
C LEU A 67 7.10 -11.90 -22.80
N ALA A 68 6.04 -12.22 -22.08
CA ALA A 68 4.72 -11.66 -22.33
C ALA A 68 4.73 -10.11 -22.31
N MET A 69 5.43 -9.52 -21.33
CA MET A 69 5.55 -8.06 -21.25
C MET A 69 6.45 -7.46 -22.33
N MET A 70 7.46 -8.20 -22.77
CA MET A 70 8.32 -7.78 -23.87
C MET A 70 7.54 -7.82 -25.19
N ASP A 71 6.81 -8.90 -25.45
CA ASP A 71 5.95 -9.03 -26.62
C ASP A 71 4.86 -7.92 -26.66
N LEU A 72 4.23 -7.60 -25.52
CA LEU A 72 3.31 -6.48 -25.44
C LEU A 72 4.00 -5.13 -25.72
N ALA A 73 5.27 -4.98 -25.32
CA ALA A 73 6.06 -3.79 -25.66
C ALA A 73 6.39 -3.74 -27.16
N CYS A 74 6.74 -4.87 -27.77
CA CYS A 74 7.01 -5.01 -29.20
C CYS A 74 5.78 -4.66 -30.04
N ARG A 75 4.61 -5.22 -29.69
CA ARG A 75 3.32 -4.93 -30.36
C ARG A 75 2.97 -3.45 -30.28
N ALA A 76 3.05 -2.86 -29.09
CA ALA A 76 2.79 -1.43 -28.90
C ALA A 76 3.75 -0.53 -29.69
N ALA A 77 5.04 -0.89 -29.76
CA ALA A 77 6.02 -0.13 -30.53
C ALA A 77 5.85 -0.29 -32.05
N ALA A 78 5.35 -1.43 -32.52
CA ALA A 78 5.00 -1.63 -33.94
C ALA A 78 3.83 -0.73 -34.38
N GLU A 79 2.95 -0.38 -33.46
CA GLU A 79 1.83 0.55 -33.66
C GLU A 79 2.20 2.03 -33.36
N ASP A 80 3.49 2.33 -33.17
CA ASP A 80 4.02 3.64 -32.76
C ASP A 80 3.44 4.17 -31.43
N ASN A 81 2.86 3.29 -30.61
CA ASN A 81 2.34 3.59 -29.28
C ASN A 81 3.44 3.48 -28.21
N LEU A 82 4.38 4.42 -28.26
CA LEU A 82 5.55 4.46 -27.38
C LEU A 82 5.21 4.59 -25.89
N THR A 83 4.03 5.15 -25.55
CA THR A 83 3.56 5.25 -24.16
C THR A 83 3.20 3.87 -23.60
N GLN A 84 2.49 3.06 -24.38
CA GLN A 84 2.16 1.69 -24.00
C GLN A 84 3.42 0.81 -24.01
N ALA A 85 4.32 0.98 -24.98
CA ALA A 85 5.61 0.28 -24.99
C ALA A 85 6.45 0.58 -23.74
N ALA A 86 6.55 1.85 -23.32
CA ALA A 86 7.23 2.23 -22.09
C ALA A 86 6.57 1.63 -20.84
N THR A 87 5.24 1.53 -20.82
CA THR A 87 4.50 0.91 -19.72
C THR A 87 4.73 -0.60 -19.65
N SER A 88 4.78 -1.26 -20.80
CA SER A 88 5.08 -2.69 -20.89
C SER A 88 6.52 -3.00 -20.48
N LEU A 89 7.49 -2.17 -20.90
CA LEU A 89 8.89 -2.25 -20.47
C LEU A 89 9.06 -2.06 -18.97
N VAL A 90 8.30 -1.14 -18.39
CA VAL A 90 8.25 -0.91 -16.96
C VAL A 90 7.80 -2.17 -16.20
N LEU A 91 6.82 -2.88 -16.73
CA LEU A 91 6.27 -4.10 -16.15
C LEU A 91 7.21 -5.29 -16.37
N CYS A 92 7.81 -5.42 -17.55
CA CYS A 92 8.90 -6.36 -17.83
C CYS A 92 10.05 -6.17 -16.85
N GLY A 93 10.49 -4.93 -16.64
CA GLY A 93 11.49 -4.59 -15.64
C GLY A 93 11.03 -4.84 -14.19
N SER A 94 9.73 -4.82 -13.91
CA SER A 94 9.18 -5.15 -12.58
C SER A 94 9.11 -6.66 -12.34
N LEU A 95 8.86 -7.45 -13.39
CA LEU A 95 8.92 -8.92 -13.35
C LEU A 95 10.36 -9.40 -13.24
N ALA A 96 11.28 -8.79 -14.00
CA ALA A 96 12.72 -9.03 -13.88
C ALA A 96 13.29 -8.75 -12.48
N GLN A 97 12.63 -7.88 -11.70
CA GLN A 97 13.00 -7.65 -10.30
C GLN A 97 12.64 -8.82 -9.36
N SER A 98 11.76 -9.73 -9.77
CA SER A 98 11.36 -10.92 -9.00
C SER A 98 12.27 -12.13 -9.22
N LEU A 99 12.95 -12.21 -10.36
CA LEU A 99 14.10 -13.09 -10.61
C LEU A 99 15.32 -12.59 -9.80
N THR A 100 15.73 -13.32 -8.77
CA THR A 100 16.85 -12.93 -7.90
C THR A 100 18.20 -13.31 -8.49
N TRP A 101 18.97 -12.38 -9.08
CA TRP A 101 20.45 -12.40 -9.01
C TRP A 101 21.06 -10.97 -9.04
N ARG A 102 21.68 -10.59 -7.91
CA ARG A 102 22.68 -9.54 -7.62
C ARG A 102 22.54 -8.09 -8.16
N VAL A 103 21.93 -7.80 -9.30
CA VAL A 103 21.90 -6.45 -9.91
C VAL A 103 20.72 -5.58 -9.41
N CYS A 104 19.60 -6.19 -9.00
CA CYS A 104 18.33 -5.47 -8.81
C CYS A 104 17.98 -4.98 -7.38
N ARG A 105 18.92 -4.95 -6.42
CA ARG A 105 18.64 -4.39 -5.06
C ARG A 105 18.34 -2.88 -5.08
N SER A 106 18.83 -2.17 -6.09
CA SER A 106 18.68 -0.71 -6.27
C SER A 106 17.27 -0.31 -6.75
N LEU A 107 16.63 -1.10 -7.63
CA LEU A 107 15.55 -0.62 -8.50
C LEU A 107 14.18 -0.40 -7.83
N ARG A 108 13.82 -1.15 -6.78
CA ARG A 108 12.50 -1.06 -6.12
C ARG A 108 12.29 0.27 -5.38
N THR A 109 13.36 0.78 -4.76
CA THR A 109 13.43 2.12 -4.18
C THR A 109 13.82 3.15 -5.24
N ALA A 110 14.67 2.77 -6.21
CA ALA A 110 15.04 3.65 -7.30
C ALA A 110 13.84 4.10 -8.13
N ARG A 111 12.70 3.39 -8.19
CA ARG A 111 11.53 3.89 -8.93
C ARG A 111 10.83 5.06 -8.24
N ARG A 112 10.72 5.07 -6.89
CA ARG A 112 10.21 6.27 -6.16
C ARG A 112 11.18 7.42 -6.31
N THR A 113 12.47 7.12 -6.13
CA THR A 113 13.57 8.07 -6.27
C THR A 113 13.81 8.47 -7.73
N ALA A 114 13.42 7.72 -8.75
CA ALA A 114 13.57 8.11 -10.16
C ALA A 114 12.43 9.02 -10.61
N LEU A 115 11.25 8.87 -10.00
CA LEU A 115 10.10 9.75 -10.21
C LEU A 115 10.23 11.07 -9.45
N HIS A 116 10.98 11.05 -8.35
CA HIS A 116 11.45 12.24 -7.64
C HIS A 116 12.98 12.13 -7.45
N PRO A 117 13.79 12.41 -8.50
CA PRO A 117 15.25 12.32 -8.45
C PRO A 117 15.76 13.11 -7.26
N PRO A 118 16.80 12.64 -6.55
CA PRO A 118 17.29 13.30 -5.34
C PRO A 118 17.96 14.64 -5.68
N THR A 119 18.32 14.83 -6.95
CA THR A 119 18.90 16.05 -7.46
C THR A 119 18.28 16.46 -8.79
N ARG A 120 18.22 17.77 -9.03
CA ARG A 120 17.88 18.40 -10.30
C ARG A 120 19.08 19.17 -10.83
N ALA A 121 19.06 19.52 -12.11
CA ALA A 121 20.05 20.44 -12.66
C ALA A 121 19.72 21.87 -12.23
N SER A 122 20.71 22.64 -11.79
CA SER A 122 20.60 24.07 -11.48
C SER A 122 20.25 24.88 -12.74
N GLU A 123 19.93 26.16 -12.53
CA GLU A 123 20.08 27.14 -13.60
C GLU A 123 21.55 27.18 -14.08
N PRO A 124 21.81 27.45 -15.38
CA PRO A 124 23.18 27.55 -15.88
C PRO A 124 23.92 28.67 -15.16
N ASP A 125 25.17 28.41 -14.75
CA ASP A 125 26.05 29.45 -14.24
C ASP A 125 26.51 30.42 -15.35
N THR A 126 27.37 31.37 -15.01
CA THR A 126 27.92 32.35 -15.95
C THR A 126 28.67 31.73 -17.14
N ASP A 127 29.11 30.48 -17.01
CA ASP A 127 29.81 29.71 -18.06
C ASP A 127 28.87 28.74 -18.80
N GLY A 128 27.56 28.80 -18.53
CA GLY A 128 26.54 27.93 -19.13
C GLY A 128 26.50 26.51 -18.56
N ARG A 129 27.28 26.22 -17.50
CA ARG A 129 27.36 24.90 -16.88
C ARG A 129 26.25 24.77 -15.82
N ARG A 130 25.56 23.62 -15.85
CA ARG A 130 24.55 23.28 -14.84
C ARG A 130 25.17 22.39 -13.77
N HIS A 131 24.83 22.65 -12.53
CA HIS A 131 25.29 21.91 -11.35
C HIS A 131 24.19 20.99 -10.84
N SER A 132 24.58 19.98 -10.06
CA SER A 132 23.62 19.09 -9.40
C SER A 132 23.16 19.76 -8.11
N GLU A 133 21.87 20.10 -8.02
CA GLU A 133 21.23 20.69 -6.84
C GLU A 133 20.21 19.73 -6.24
N HIS A 134 19.88 19.87 -4.95
CA HIS A 134 18.79 19.12 -4.33
C HIS A 134 17.47 19.36 -5.08
N ASN A 135 16.71 18.30 -5.33
CA ASN A 135 15.39 18.42 -5.94
C ASN A 135 14.33 18.61 -4.85
N PRO A 136 13.67 19.78 -4.77
CA PRO A 136 12.65 20.02 -3.76
C PRO A 136 11.55 18.96 -3.81
N GLY A 137 11.17 18.42 -2.66
CA GLY A 137 10.17 17.34 -2.57
C GLY A 137 10.72 15.92 -2.69
N SER A 138 12.04 15.75 -2.81
CA SER A 138 12.72 14.44 -2.81
C SER A 138 13.29 14.10 -1.42
N LEU A 139 13.69 12.83 -1.20
CA LEU A 139 14.36 12.38 0.02
C LEU A 139 15.87 12.67 0.05
N GLY A 140 16.41 13.39 -0.96
CA GLY A 140 17.85 13.63 -1.06
C GLY A 140 18.68 12.36 -1.32
N LYS A 141 20.02 12.53 -1.30
CA LYS A 141 21.00 11.45 -1.53
C LYS A 141 21.45 10.75 -0.26
N ASP A 142 21.34 11.43 0.87
CA ASP A 142 21.89 10.99 2.14
C ASP A 142 20.80 10.38 3.03
N PRO A 143 21.09 9.29 3.76
CA PRO A 143 20.17 8.75 4.74
C PRO A 143 19.96 9.73 5.88
N VAL A 144 18.74 9.72 6.42
CA VAL A 144 18.31 10.55 7.54
C VAL A 144 18.05 9.64 8.74
N ASP A 145 18.50 10.05 9.92
CA ASP A 145 18.22 9.32 11.16
C ASP A 145 16.73 9.33 11.49
N CYS A 146 16.20 8.18 11.92
CA CYS A 146 14.84 8.09 12.43
C CYS A 146 14.74 8.55 13.89
N ALA A 147 13.54 8.95 14.33
CA ALA A 147 13.34 9.24 15.75
C ALA A 147 13.45 7.96 16.60
N PRO A 148 13.86 8.04 17.88
CA PRO A 148 13.98 6.87 18.75
C PRO A 148 12.71 6.01 18.83
N CYS A 149 11.53 6.63 18.84
CA CYS A 149 10.25 5.92 18.87
C CYS A 149 9.93 5.20 17.54
N GLU A 150 10.46 5.66 16.41
CA GLU A 150 10.25 5.08 15.08
C GLU A 150 11.19 3.90 14.79
N ALA A 151 12.31 3.84 15.50
CA ALA A 151 13.33 2.83 15.33
C ALA A 151 12.77 1.42 15.64
N PRO A 152 12.92 0.42 14.76
CA PRO A 152 12.53 -0.96 15.06
C PRO A 152 13.43 -1.58 16.14
N ASP A 153 12.97 -2.66 16.78
CA ASP A 153 13.76 -3.32 17.82
C ASP A 153 15.12 -3.81 17.28
N GLY A 154 16.16 -3.65 18.10
CA GLY A 154 17.54 -3.92 17.74
C GLY A 154 18.20 -2.90 16.79
N HIS A 155 17.55 -1.79 16.48
CA HIS A 155 18.20 -0.65 15.81
C HIS A 155 19.40 -0.11 16.61
N PRO A 156 20.48 0.40 15.97
CA PRO A 156 21.64 0.98 16.67
C PRO A 156 21.31 2.06 17.70
N LEU A 157 20.31 2.90 17.43
CA LEU A 157 19.79 3.92 18.38
C LEU A 157 19.31 3.32 19.71
N LEU A 158 18.97 2.04 19.73
CA LEU A 158 18.44 1.31 20.89
C LEU A 158 19.50 0.45 21.59
N LYS A 159 20.77 0.53 21.16
CA LYS A 159 21.86 -0.29 21.71
C LYS A 159 22.06 -0.13 23.23
N GLY A 160 21.69 1.01 23.79
CA GLY A 160 21.77 1.28 25.23
C GLY A 160 20.63 0.68 26.06
N LEU A 161 19.58 0.12 25.43
CA LEU A 161 18.47 -0.48 26.17
C LEU A 161 18.87 -1.83 26.78
N PRO A 162 18.28 -2.21 27.93
CA PRO A 162 18.50 -3.53 28.52
C PRO A 162 18.13 -4.66 27.55
N ARG A 163 18.89 -5.77 27.58
CA ARG A 163 18.79 -6.87 26.61
C ARG A 163 17.39 -7.48 26.46
N PHE A 164 16.60 -7.49 27.54
CA PHE A 164 15.25 -8.06 27.57
C PHE A 164 14.15 -7.00 27.74
N HIS A 165 14.48 -5.72 27.49
CA HIS A 165 13.50 -4.64 27.56
C HIS A 165 12.50 -4.74 26.42
N VAL A 166 11.22 -4.92 26.76
CA VAL A 166 10.11 -4.91 25.81
C VAL A 166 9.54 -3.50 25.79
N ARG A 167 9.78 -2.76 24.71
CA ARG A 167 9.30 -1.38 24.56
C ARG A 167 7.79 -1.33 24.50
N GLY A 168 7.18 -0.53 25.38
CA GLY A 168 5.74 -0.30 25.41
C GLY A 168 5.27 0.75 24.39
N PRO A 169 3.94 1.00 24.33
CA PRO A 169 3.35 2.02 23.44
C PRO A 169 3.90 3.44 23.64
N ALA A 170 4.31 3.78 24.87
CA ALA A 170 4.93 5.06 25.20
C ALA A 170 6.40 5.19 24.74
N GLU A 171 7.01 4.13 24.23
CA GLU A 171 8.41 4.08 23.82
C GLU A 171 8.61 3.80 22.33
N LYS A 172 7.60 3.22 21.67
CA LYS A 172 7.67 2.76 20.28
C LYS A 172 6.42 3.14 19.51
N LEU A 173 6.62 3.77 18.35
CA LEU A 173 5.59 3.99 17.35
C LEU A 173 5.17 2.64 16.75
N PHE A 174 3.92 2.25 17.02
CA PHE A 174 3.40 0.95 16.61
C PHE A 174 2.21 1.10 15.64
N GLU A 175 2.52 1.64 14.46
CA GLU A 175 1.57 1.75 13.35
C GLU A 175 1.61 0.49 12.48
N GLU A 176 0.66 -0.42 12.73
CA GLU A 176 0.43 -1.63 11.93
C GLU A 176 -1.04 -1.69 11.45
N ALA A 177 -1.28 -2.53 10.45
CA ALA A 177 -2.62 -2.76 9.91
C ALA A 177 -3.47 -3.54 10.91
N TYR A 178 -4.80 -3.51 10.75
CA TYR A 178 -5.70 -4.17 11.68
C TYR A 178 -5.51 -5.69 11.73
N ASP A 179 -5.68 -6.23 12.91
CA ASP A 179 -5.95 -7.64 13.16
C ASP A 179 -6.87 -7.70 14.38
N TRP A 180 -8.17 -7.50 14.11
CA TRP A 180 -9.21 -7.40 15.11
C TRP A 180 -10.39 -8.28 14.70
N ALA A 181 -10.97 -8.96 15.67
CA ALA A 181 -12.24 -9.66 15.52
C ALA A 181 -12.94 -9.71 16.88
N ARG A 182 -14.25 -9.95 16.83
CA ARG A 182 -15.07 -10.15 18.03
C ARG A 182 -16.03 -11.33 17.86
N PRO A 183 -16.59 -11.86 18.95
CA PRO A 183 -17.74 -12.75 18.89
C PRO A 183 -18.90 -12.09 18.13
N MET A 184 -19.67 -12.90 17.40
CA MET A 184 -20.91 -12.43 16.79
C MET A 184 -21.96 -12.19 17.88
N THR A 185 -22.83 -11.20 17.65
CA THR A 185 -23.99 -10.95 18.51
C THR A 185 -25.11 -11.94 18.20
N ASP A 186 -26.06 -12.11 19.14
CA ASP A 186 -27.22 -12.98 18.92
C ASP A 186 -27.99 -12.62 17.65
N ALA A 187 -28.13 -11.31 17.35
CA ALA A 187 -28.79 -10.83 16.14
C ALA A 187 -28.02 -11.23 14.87
N GLU A 188 -26.68 -11.12 14.89
CA GLU A 188 -25.84 -11.54 13.77
C GLU A 188 -25.89 -13.05 13.55
N CYS A 189 -25.96 -13.85 14.62
CA CYS A 189 -26.12 -15.30 14.55
C CYS A 189 -27.44 -15.76 13.91
N THR A 190 -28.43 -14.87 13.76
CA THR A 190 -29.67 -15.17 13.00
C THR A 190 -29.50 -15.05 11.48
N LEU A 191 -28.39 -14.45 11.03
CA LEU A 191 -28.07 -14.27 9.61
C LEU A 191 -27.44 -15.54 9.03
N ARG A 192 -27.28 -15.58 7.71
CA ARG A 192 -26.92 -16.82 6.99
C ARG A 192 -25.47 -16.86 6.53
N HIS A 193 -24.88 -15.69 6.28
CA HIS A 193 -23.58 -15.60 5.62
C HIS A 193 -22.66 -14.62 6.33
N LEU A 194 -21.36 -14.88 6.20
CA LEU A 194 -20.28 -13.94 6.44
C LEU A 194 -19.75 -13.49 5.09
N VAL A 195 -19.77 -12.19 4.84
CA VAL A 195 -19.36 -11.61 3.56
C VAL A 195 -18.18 -10.67 3.79
N GLY A 196 -17.05 -10.99 3.15
CA GLY A 196 -15.82 -10.20 3.19
C GLY A 196 -15.75 -9.18 2.05
N ILE A 197 -15.44 -7.93 2.40
CA ILE A 197 -15.05 -6.89 1.43
C ILE A 197 -13.59 -6.49 1.65
N ASP A 198 -12.84 -6.28 0.57
CA ASP A 198 -11.43 -5.92 0.62
C ASP A 198 -11.17 -4.62 -0.15
N VAL A 199 -10.38 -3.72 0.44
CA VAL A 199 -10.06 -2.43 -0.17
C VAL A 199 -8.95 -2.58 -1.23
N ASN A 200 -9.29 -2.31 -2.49
CA ASN A 200 -8.34 -2.37 -3.60
C ASN A 200 -7.12 -1.47 -3.35
N MET A 201 -5.92 -2.06 -3.33
CA MET A 201 -4.64 -1.39 -3.15
C MET A 201 -4.65 -0.38 -1.98
N ALA A 202 -5.16 -0.80 -0.82
CA ALA A 202 -5.41 0.07 0.33
C ALA A 202 -4.20 0.91 0.77
N PHE A 203 -3.00 0.33 0.77
CA PHE A 203 -1.77 1.03 1.10
C PHE A 203 -1.32 2.02 0.03
N ALA A 204 -1.57 1.73 -1.25
CA ALA A 204 -1.32 2.70 -2.32
C ALA A 204 -2.28 3.90 -2.18
N ALA A 205 -3.56 3.63 -1.91
CA ALA A 205 -4.55 4.66 -1.64
C ALA A 205 -4.20 5.49 -0.38
N GLY A 206 -3.65 4.86 0.66
CA GLY A 206 -3.15 5.54 1.86
C GLY A 206 -1.98 6.48 1.60
N ALA A 207 -1.13 6.16 0.61
CA ALA A 207 -0.01 7.00 0.19
C ALA A 207 -0.44 8.23 -0.62
N ASN A 208 -1.57 8.17 -1.34
CA ASN A 208 -2.02 9.23 -2.24
C ASN A 208 -2.33 10.56 -1.53
N GLY A 209 -1.56 11.61 -1.81
CA GLY A 209 -1.69 12.93 -1.21
C GLY A 209 -1.23 12.99 0.24
N LEU A 210 -0.49 11.99 0.73
CA LEU A 210 0.04 11.99 2.09
C LEU A 210 1.22 12.97 2.15
N ASN A 211 1.13 13.96 3.04
CA ASN A 211 2.27 14.81 3.36
C ASN A 211 3.23 14.02 4.26
N VAL A 212 4.48 13.88 3.84
CA VAL A 212 5.50 13.12 4.57
C VAL A 212 6.73 13.99 4.81
N GLY A 213 7.45 13.75 5.89
CA GLY A 213 8.69 14.47 6.12
C GLY A 213 9.78 14.06 5.13
N LEU A 214 10.62 14.99 4.74
CA LEU A 214 11.72 14.78 3.79
C LEU A 214 13.07 14.81 4.52
N GLY A 215 13.21 15.67 5.53
CA GLY A 215 14.41 15.80 6.35
C GLY A 215 14.36 15.10 7.71
N GLU A 216 15.31 15.48 8.56
CA GLU A 216 15.53 14.93 9.91
C GLU A 216 14.42 15.28 10.90
N PRO A 217 14.14 14.40 11.88
CA PRO A 217 13.17 14.67 12.93
C PRO A 217 13.69 15.71 13.92
N THR A 218 12.87 16.72 14.22
CA THR A 218 13.10 17.69 15.30
C THR A 218 12.26 17.31 16.52
N ARG A 219 12.90 17.09 17.68
CA ARG A 219 12.21 16.82 18.94
C ARG A 219 11.63 18.12 19.50
N VAL A 220 10.36 18.10 19.88
CA VAL A 220 9.65 19.23 20.51
C VAL A 220 8.87 18.72 21.72
N THR A 221 8.88 19.49 22.81
CA THR A 221 8.17 19.19 24.06
C THR A 221 6.93 20.08 24.19
N ASN A 222 5.82 19.51 24.66
CA ASN A 222 4.51 20.16 24.78
C ASN A 222 4.07 20.92 23.51
N PRO A 223 4.15 20.33 22.30
CA PRO A 223 3.79 21.04 21.08
C PRO A 223 2.26 21.18 20.94
N VAL A 224 1.84 22.26 20.26
CA VAL A 224 0.49 22.34 19.71
C VAL A 224 0.40 21.40 18.50
N PHE A 225 -0.64 20.57 18.45
CA PHE A 225 -0.83 19.65 17.34
C PHE A 225 -1.17 20.37 16.04
N ASP A 226 -0.41 20.11 14.98
CA ASP A 226 -0.70 20.56 13.61
C ASP A 226 -0.92 19.33 12.70
N PRO A 227 -2.13 19.10 12.18
CA PRO A 227 -2.41 17.96 11.30
C PRO A 227 -1.68 18.01 9.95
N LYS A 228 -1.09 19.16 9.56
CA LYS A 228 -0.32 19.32 8.32
C LYS A 228 1.17 19.03 8.49
N LEU A 229 1.67 19.04 9.72
CA LEU A 229 3.08 18.83 10.04
C LEU A 229 3.33 17.34 10.28
N PRO A 230 4.02 16.62 9.38
CA PRO A 230 4.27 15.20 9.57
C PRO A 230 5.24 14.97 10.72
N GLY A 231 4.90 13.98 11.54
CA GLY A 231 5.66 13.61 12.74
C GLY A 231 5.08 12.42 13.48
N SER A 232 5.82 12.04 14.51
CA SER A 232 5.46 11.05 15.52
C SER A 232 5.13 11.78 16.80
N TRP A 233 3.96 11.54 17.38
CA TRP A 233 3.38 12.31 18.47
C TRP A 233 3.09 11.41 19.65
N LEU A 234 3.57 11.76 20.84
CA LEU A 234 3.21 11.10 22.09
C LEU A 234 1.94 11.75 22.64
N VAL A 235 0.83 11.02 22.60
CA VAL A 235 -0.50 11.53 22.98
C VAL A 235 -1.21 10.47 23.82
N ASP A 236 -1.97 10.89 24.84
CA ASP A 236 -2.93 10.01 25.48
C ASP A 236 -4.26 10.09 24.73
N LEU A 237 -4.69 8.95 24.17
CA LEU A 237 -5.98 8.80 23.48
C LEU A 237 -6.89 7.80 24.21
N SER A 238 -6.55 7.44 25.46
CA SER A 238 -7.36 6.52 26.26
C SER A 238 -8.73 7.08 26.63
N HIS A 239 -8.92 8.40 26.58
CA HIS A 239 -10.19 9.08 26.83
C HIS A 239 -11.17 9.02 25.66
N VAL A 240 -10.72 8.65 24.45
CA VAL A 240 -11.60 8.59 23.27
C VAL A 240 -12.64 7.48 23.44
N ASP A 241 -13.91 7.83 23.25
CA ASP A 241 -15.05 6.92 23.34
C ASP A 241 -15.70 6.75 21.96
N LEU A 242 -15.63 5.52 21.41
CA LEU A 242 -16.21 5.21 20.11
C LEU A 242 -17.73 5.09 20.14
N SER A 243 -18.36 5.01 21.32
CA SER A 243 -19.82 5.01 21.44
C SER A 243 -20.44 6.36 21.07
N ARG A 244 -19.63 7.44 21.06
CA ARG A 244 -20.08 8.77 20.68
C ARG A 244 -18.97 9.50 19.92
N VAL A 245 -19.15 9.66 18.62
CA VAL A 245 -18.14 10.26 17.74
C VAL A 245 -18.77 11.23 16.75
N LYS A 246 -17.96 12.11 16.18
CA LYS A 246 -18.39 12.90 15.02
C LYS A 246 -18.26 12.10 13.73
N ALA A 247 -19.34 12.06 12.96
CA ALA A 247 -19.36 11.58 11.58
C ALA A 247 -19.64 12.76 10.64
N GLY A 248 -18.57 13.40 10.15
CA GLY A 248 -18.69 14.68 9.45
C GLY A 248 -18.88 15.84 10.42
N LYS A 249 -20.06 16.46 10.45
CA LYS A 249 -20.36 17.58 11.35
C LYS A 249 -21.29 17.20 12.52
N GLU A 250 -21.85 16.00 12.50
CA GLU A 250 -22.86 15.55 13.45
C GLU A 250 -22.26 14.56 14.43
N TRP A 251 -22.70 14.63 15.69
CA TRP A 251 -22.44 13.59 16.67
C TRP A 251 -23.38 12.42 16.41
N VAL A 252 -22.83 11.22 16.40
CA VAL A 252 -23.57 9.98 16.26
C VAL A 252 -23.29 9.08 17.46
N ASP A 253 -24.34 8.43 17.94
CA ASP A 253 -24.25 7.41 18.98
C ASP A 253 -24.15 6.02 18.31
N LEU A 254 -23.18 5.22 18.76
CA LEU A 254 -22.82 3.92 18.20
C LEU A 254 -22.62 2.93 19.34
N ASP A 255 -22.63 1.63 19.02
CA ASP A 255 -22.13 0.62 19.91
C ASP A 255 -20.60 0.54 19.79
N GLY A 256 -19.91 1.27 20.66
CA GLY A 256 -18.44 1.32 20.68
C GLY A 256 -17.78 -0.03 20.98
N SER A 257 -18.50 -0.99 21.59
CA SER A 257 -17.96 -2.32 21.89
C SER A 257 -17.86 -3.21 20.63
N LEU A 258 -18.63 -2.88 19.59
CA LEU A 258 -18.66 -3.59 18.31
C LEU A 258 -17.72 -2.96 17.27
N LEU A 259 -16.91 -1.97 17.66
CA LEU A 259 -15.99 -1.25 16.78
C LEU A 259 -14.53 -1.44 17.20
N PRO A 260 -13.61 -1.67 16.23
CA PRO A 260 -12.18 -1.64 16.52
C PRO A 260 -11.70 -0.22 16.81
N SER A 261 -10.93 -0.03 17.87
CA SER A 261 -10.17 1.21 18.10
C SER A 261 -9.21 1.53 16.95
N PRO A 262 -9.29 2.72 16.33
CA PRO A 262 -8.36 3.14 15.26
C PRO A 262 -6.96 3.47 15.77
N PHE A 263 -6.75 3.45 17.08
CA PHE A 263 -5.51 3.84 17.72
C PHE A 263 -4.61 2.65 18.01
N THR A 264 -5.06 1.41 17.83
CA THR A 264 -4.21 0.23 18.01
C THR A 264 -4.41 -0.76 16.86
N PRO A 265 -3.37 -1.51 16.46
CA PRO A 265 -3.51 -2.52 15.42
C PRO A 265 -4.46 -3.66 15.80
N LYS A 266 -4.60 -3.93 17.10
CA LYS A 266 -5.49 -4.96 17.64
C LYS A 266 -6.92 -4.47 17.89
N GLY A 267 -7.23 -3.20 17.64
CA GLY A 267 -8.55 -2.64 17.89
C GLY A 267 -8.88 -2.42 19.38
N ASP A 268 -7.93 -2.66 20.29
CA ASP A 268 -8.07 -2.36 21.71
C ASP A 268 -8.07 -0.85 21.99
N ARG A 269 -8.86 -0.43 22.99
CA ARG A 269 -8.80 0.94 23.52
C ARG A 269 -7.40 1.19 24.13
N PRO A 270 -6.73 2.31 23.80
CA PRO A 270 -5.49 2.70 24.46
C PRO A 270 -5.68 2.81 25.98
N LYS A 271 -4.64 2.43 26.75
CA LYS A 271 -4.67 2.46 28.23
C LYS A 271 -3.92 3.65 28.84
N GLY A 272 -3.35 4.51 27.99
CA GLY A 272 -2.59 5.69 28.39
C GLY A 272 -1.81 6.28 27.21
N PRO A 273 -0.78 7.10 27.47
CA PRO A 273 0.05 7.71 26.44
C PRO A 273 0.72 6.71 25.50
N ALA A 274 0.68 6.98 24.20
CA ALA A 274 1.38 6.19 23.19
C ALA A 274 1.85 7.05 22.00
N TRP A 275 2.83 6.53 21.27
CA TRP A 275 3.31 7.16 20.04
C TRP A 275 2.39 6.86 18.85
N TYR A 276 1.96 7.92 18.17
CA TYR A 276 1.06 7.87 17.02
C TYR A 276 1.65 8.64 15.85
N ALA A 277 1.38 8.17 14.62
CA ALA A 277 1.67 8.99 13.45
C ALA A 277 0.63 10.10 13.33
N THR A 278 1.00 11.19 12.64
CA THR A 278 0.13 12.36 12.42
C THR A 278 -1.28 12.01 11.92
N PRO A 279 -1.48 11.06 10.97
CA PRO A 279 -2.83 10.69 10.52
C PRO A 279 -3.73 10.12 11.63
N THR A 280 -3.15 9.38 12.59
CA THR A 280 -3.88 8.78 13.71
C THR A 280 -4.35 9.86 14.69
N VAL A 281 -3.48 10.81 15.05
CA VAL A 281 -3.83 11.93 15.94
C VAL A 281 -4.83 12.87 15.28
N ALA A 282 -4.64 13.18 13.99
CA ALA A 282 -5.60 13.99 13.23
C ALA A 282 -6.98 13.34 13.18
N TYR A 283 -7.04 12.00 13.16
CA TYR A 283 -8.30 11.29 13.17
C TYR A 283 -9.01 11.33 14.53
N ALA A 284 -8.29 11.37 15.65
CA ALA A 284 -8.92 11.61 16.96
C ALA A 284 -9.63 12.97 17.01
N VAL A 285 -9.00 14.02 16.44
CA VAL A 285 -9.60 15.35 16.28
C VAL A 285 -10.84 15.30 15.38
N GLU A 286 -10.78 14.56 14.27
CA GLU A 286 -11.91 14.37 13.37
C GLU A 286 -13.10 13.69 14.06
N LEU A 287 -12.85 12.70 14.92
CA LEU A 287 -13.87 12.04 15.75
C LEU A 287 -14.47 12.96 16.82
N GLY A 288 -13.94 14.17 16.99
CA GLY A 288 -14.49 15.21 17.86
C GLY A 288 -13.79 15.34 19.21
N TYR A 289 -12.63 14.70 19.39
CA TYR A 289 -11.89 14.70 20.65
C TYR A 289 -10.69 15.64 20.61
N ASP A 290 -10.43 16.31 21.73
CA ASP A 290 -9.23 17.12 21.90
C ASP A 290 -7.99 16.26 22.08
N VAL A 291 -6.86 16.77 21.60
CA VAL A 291 -5.54 16.11 21.67
C VAL A 291 -4.51 17.07 22.27
N THR A 292 -3.73 16.57 23.20
CA THR A 292 -2.67 17.33 23.88
C THR A 292 -1.36 16.54 23.84
N PRO A 293 -0.57 16.67 22.77
CA PRO A 293 0.70 15.98 22.69
C PRO A 293 1.68 16.45 23.77
N THR A 294 2.34 15.52 24.45
CA THR A 294 3.36 15.84 25.47
C THR A 294 4.75 15.96 24.86
N GLU A 295 4.99 15.19 23.79
CA GLU A 295 6.25 15.18 23.05
C GLU A 295 5.96 14.87 21.57
N ALA A 296 6.77 15.41 20.66
CA ALA A 296 6.73 15.02 19.26
C ALA A 296 8.11 15.03 18.61
N TYR A 297 8.25 14.22 17.57
CA TYR A 297 9.32 14.30 16.58
C TYR A 297 8.70 14.75 15.26
N VAL A 298 8.88 16.02 14.90
CA VAL A 298 8.25 16.66 13.74
C VAL A 298 9.24 16.87 12.61
N ARG A 299 8.75 16.98 11.37
CA ARG A 299 9.59 17.21 10.17
C ARG A 299 9.11 18.44 9.41
N TYR A 300 9.81 19.55 9.62
CA TYR A 300 9.49 20.84 9.00
C TYR A 300 9.70 20.84 7.49
N GLU A 301 10.73 20.14 7.01
CA GLU A 301 10.86 19.84 5.60
C GLU A 301 9.95 18.66 5.26
N ASN A 302 8.91 18.91 4.46
CA ASN A 302 7.91 17.92 4.10
C ASN A 302 7.35 18.12 2.69
N GLY A 303 6.71 17.09 2.15
CA GLY A 303 6.07 17.15 0.85
C GLY A 303 5.35 15.86 0.46
N ARG A 304 4.76 15.87 -0.74
CA ARG A 304 3.98 14.75 -1.31
C ARG A 304 4.84 13.77 -2.12
N TYR A 305 5.88 13.23 -1.47
CA TYR A 305 6.88 12.38 -2.12
C TYR A 305 6.30 11.11 -2.79
N LEU A 306 5.18 10.58 -2.29
CA LEU A 306 4.61 9.33 -2.77
C LEU A 306 3.61 9.48 -3.93
N ASP A 307 3.22 10.71 -4.29
CA ASP A 307 2.13 10.96 -5.26
C ASP A 307 2.47 10.44 -6.66
N GLY A 308 3.66 10.75 -7.18
CA GLY A 308 4.09 10.28 -8.50
C GLY A 308 4.20 8.75 -8.56
N TRP A 309 4.65 8.12 -7.47
CA TRP A 309 4.70 6.66 -7.35
C TRP A 309 3.30 6.04 -7.34
N TYR A 310 2.37 6.62 -6.58
CA TYR A 310 0.98 6.19 -6.53
C TYR A 310 0.30 6.31 -7.89
N GLN A 311 0.39 7.47 -8.55
CA GLN A 311 -0.27 7.74 -9.82
C GLN A 311 0.14 6.71 -10.88
N ARG A 312 1.44 6.43 -11.03
CA ARG A 312 1.91 5.45 -12.00
C ARG A 312 1.45 4.02 -11.72
N LEU A 313 1.43 3.59 -10.46
CA LEU A 313 0.95 2.25 -10.10
C LEU A 313 -0.57 2.14 -10.23
N ARG A 314 -1.30 3.20 -9.89
CA ARG A 314 -2.74 3.29 -10.12
C ARG A 314 -3.04 3.17 -11.61
N ASP A 315 -2.45 4.01 -12.44
CA ASP A 315 -2.81 4.06 -13.86
C ASP A 315 -2.47 2.74 -14.57
N ALA A 316 -1.31 2.14 -14.24
CA ALA A 316 -0.98 0.79 -14.70
C ALA A 316 -2.01 -0.25 -14.22
N TYR A 317 -2.39 -0.23 -12.94
CA TYR A 317 -3.40 -1.15 -12.40
C TYR A 317 -4.75 -1.00 -13.10
N LEU A 318 -5.23 0.23 -13.28
CA LEU A 318 -6.50 0.51 -13.96
C LEU A 318 -6.48 0.02 -15.41
N ALA A 319 -5.40 0.30 -16.14
CA ALA A 319 -5.23 -0.14 -17.53
C ALA A 319 -5.21 -1.67 -17.63
N THR A 320 -4.49 -2.36 -16.76
CA THR A 320 -4.44 -3.83 -16.75
C THR A 320 -5.79 -4.44 -16.38
N MET A 321 -6.49 -3.90 -15.37
CA MET A 321 -7.83 -4.38 -15.00
C MET A 321 -8.84 -4.14 -16.12
N ALA A 322 -8.75 -3.03 -16.85
CA ALA A 322 -9.58 -2.78 -18.03
C ALA A 322 -9.30 -3.80 -19.15
N GLY A 323 -8.04 -4.15 -19.39
CA GLY A 323 -7.67 -5.23 -20.32
C GLY A 323 -8.24 -6.60 -19.92
N LEU A 324 -8.41 -6.84 -18.62
CA LEU A 324 -9.07 -8.03 -18.07
C LEU A 324 -10.61 -7.93 -18.08
N GLY A 325 -11.19 -6.91 -18.70
CA GLY A 325 -12.63 -6.70 -18.79
C GLY A 325 -13.27 -6.10 -17.54
N VAL A 326 -12.49 -5.55 -16.61
CA VAL A 326 -13.01 -4.90 -15.38
C VAL A 326 -12.82 -3.39 -15.47
N GLY A 327 -13.85 -2.70 -15.95
CA GLY A 327 -13.87 -1.24 -16.08
C GLY A 327 -13.99 -0.51 -14.74
N ALA A 328 -13.53 0.75 -14.73
CA ALA A 328 -13.57 1.61 -13.54
C ALA A 328 -14.98 2.12 -13.16
N ASP A 329 -15.87 2.19 -14.15
CA ASP A 329 -17.19 2.83 -14.06
C ASP A 329 -18.34 1.83 -14.24
N LEU A 330 -18.08 0.54 -14.00
CA LEU A 330 -19.11 -0.50 -14.03
C LEU A 330 -20.17 -0.26 -12.93
N ALA A 331 -21.41 -0.58 -13.24
CA ALA A 331 -22.47 -0.64 -12.22
C ALA A 331 -22.12 -1.71 -11.18
N PRO A 332 -22.60 -1.61 -9.93
CA PRO A 332 -22.15 -2.48 -8.84
C PRO A 332 -22.34 -3.99 -9.10
N ALA A 333 -23.47 -4.39 -9.67
CA ALA A 333 -23.73 -5.79 -10.04
C ALA A 333 -22.81 -6.25 -11.18
N ASP A 334 -22.70 -5.45 -12.24
CA ASP A 334 -21.80 -5.72 -13.37
C ASP A 334 -20.34 -5.80 -12.93
N PHE A 335 -19.94 -4.98 -11.96
CA PHE A 335 -18.60 -5.02 -11.38
C PHE A 335 -18.34 -6.35 -10.65
N LEU A 336 -19.29 -6.85 -9.86
CA LEU A 336 -19.15 -8.15 -9.19
C LEU A 336 -19.02 -9.28 -10.22
N THR A 337 -19.89 -9.30 -11.23
CA THR A 337 -19.82 -10.26 -12.34
C THR A 337 -18.50 -10.14 -13.11
N ALA A 338 -18.02 -8.93 -13.37
CA ALA A 338 -16.76 -8.71 -14.07
C ALA A 338 -15.56 -9.13 -13.24
N MET A 339 -15.62 -9.03 -11.91
CA MET A 339 -14.57 -9.51 -11.01
C MET A 339 -14.55 -11.04 -10.88
N ASP A 340 -15.67 -11.71 -11.11
CA ASP A 340 -15.71 -13.17 -11.03
C ASP A 340 -14.85 -13.81 -12.14
N GLY A 341 -13.97 -14.72 -11.73
CA GLY A 341 -13.04 -15.43 -12.62
C GLY A 341 -12.10 -14.53 -13.45
N TYR A 342 -11.96 -13.23 -13.15
CA TYR A 342 -11.30 -12.28 -14.05
C TYR A 342 -9.86 -12.66 -14.43
N ARG A 343 -9.15 -13.34 -13.52
CA ARG A 343 -7.76 -13.77 -13.70
C ARG A 343 -7.59 -14.85 -14.78
N SER A 344 -8.65 -15.60 -15.08
CA SER A 344 -8.60 -16.70 -16.06
C SER A 344 -8.78 -16.22 -17.50
N ARG A 345 -9.17 -14.95 -17.70
CA ARG A 345 -9.42 -14.37 -19.04
C ARG A 345 -8.12 -14.15 -19.82
N ASP A 346 -7.10 -13.69 -19.12
CA ASP A 346 -5.77 -13.46 -19.67
C ASP A 346 -4.72 -13.73 -18.57
N PRO A 347 -4.00 -14.87 -18.62
CA PRO A 347 -2.98 -15.22 -17.65
C PRO A 347 -1.82 -14.22 -17.57
N GLU A 348 -1.45 -13.59 -18.68
CA GLU A 348 -0.35 -12.63 -18.75
C GLU A 348 -0.74 -11.34 -18.00
N LEU A 349 -1.91 -10.80 -18.29
CA LEU A 349 -2.43 -9.63 -17.57
C LEU A 349 -2.70 -9.96 -16.08
N ALA A 350 -3.07 -11.19 -15.74
CA ALA A 350 -3.20 -11.61 -14.34
C ALA A 350 -1.85 -11.61 -13.60
N ILE A 351 -0.75 -12.00 -14.26
CA ILE A 351 0.61 -11.87 -13.74
C ILE A 351 0.96 -10.39 -13.54
N VAL A 352 0.63 -9.52 -14.49
CA VAL A 352 0.84 -8.07 -14.39
C VAL A 352 0.14 -7.48 -13.17
N VAL A 353 -1.15 -7.77 -12.97
CA VAL A 353 -1.88 -7.30 -11.79
C VAL A 353 -1.18 -7.75 -10.50
N SER A 354 -0.69 -8.99 -10.47
CA SER A 354 0.02 -9.54 -9.31
C SER A 354 1.35 -8.82 -9.07
N ALA A 355 2.10 -8.51 -10.12
CA ALA A 355 3.35 -7.76 -10.04
C ALA A 355 3.14 -6.30 -9.57
N ILE A 356 2.09 -5.63 -10.03
CA ILE A 356 1.74 -4.27 -9.58
C ILE A 356 1.41 -4.29 -8.08
N LYS A 357 0.56 -5.23 -7.64
CA LYS A 357 0.22 -5.40 -6.22
C LYS A 357 1.44 -5.73 -5.36
N ALA A 358 2.32 -6.61 -5.84
CA ALA A 358 3.58 -6.95 -5.16
C ALA A 358 4.52 -5.73 -5.07
N THR A 359 4.52 -4.85 -6.07
CA THR A 359 5.32 -3.61 -6.07
C THR A 359 4.84 -2.64 -4.98
N VAL A 360 3.52 -2.50 -4.78
CA VAL A 360 2.95 -1.70 -3.67
C VAL A 360 3.39 -2.27 -2.32
N LYS A 361 3.13 -3.56 -2.08
CA LYS A 361 3.44 -4.24 -0.81
C LYS A 361 4.95 -4.23 -0.51
N GLY A 362 5.76 -4.61 -1.48
CA GLY A 362 7.21 -4.64 -1.37
C GLY A 362 7.80 -3.26 -1.17
N GLY A 363 7.33 -2.25 -1.91
CA GLY A 363 7.79 -0.87 -1.76
C GLY A 363 7.54 -0.31 -0.37
N LEU A 364 6.37 -0.57 0.23
CA LEU A 364 6.07 -0.17 1.60
C LEU A 364 6.94 -0.93 2.61
N GLY A 365 7.12 -2.24 2.43
CA GLY A 365 8.00 -3.05 3.28
C GLY A 365 9.46 -2.58 3.28
N LYS A 366 9.95 -2.06 2.14
CA LYS A 366 11.32 -1.54 2.01
C LYS A 366 11.58 -0.26 2.83
N LEU A 367 10.54 0.51 3.15
CA LEU A 367 10.67 1.72 3.99
C LEU A 367 11.08 1.41 5.43
N ARG A 368 10.77 0.22 5.95
CA ARG A 368 11.22 -0.27 7.27
C ARG A 368 11.78 -1.68 7.15
N GLU A 369 12.71 -1.86 6.21
CA GLU A 369 13.36 -3.15 6.03
C GLU A 369 14.18 -3.49 7.28
N ARG A 370 13.85 -4.62 7.90
CA ARG A 370 14.56 -5.21 9.05
C ARG A 370 15.85 -5.90 8.58
N PRO A 371 16.83 -6.11 9.47
CA PRO A 371 18.00 -6.94 9.17
C PRO A 371 17.58 -8.34 8.71
N ARG A 372 18.36 -8.94 7.79
CA ARG A 372 18.14 -10.30 7.27
C ARG A 372 19.45 -11.08 7.33
N GLY A 373 19.38 -12.35 7.74
CA GLY A 373 20.48 -13.31 7.72
C GLY A 373 20.92 -13.81 9.10
N GLU A 374 21.39 -15.05 9.16
CA GLU A 374 21.99 -15.66 10.34
C GLU A 374 23.33 -14.95 10.65
N GLY A 375 23.41 -14.27 11.80
CA GLY A 375 24.64 -13.61 12.26
C GLY A 375 24.54 -12.11 12.55
N TRP A 376 23.44 -11.43 12.19
CA TRP A 376 23.22 -10.06 12.64
C TRP A 376 22.95 -10.01 14.15
N ARG A 377 23.53 -9.02 14.84
CA ARG A 377 23.35 -8.81 16.28
C ARG A 377 22.54 -7.54 16.57
N PRO A 378 21.60 -7.57 17.53
CA PRO A 378 20.90 -6.36 17.97
C PRO A 378 21.85 -5.22 18.34
N GLY A 379 21.56 -4.02 17.84
CA GLY A 379 22.37 -2.81 18.02
C GLY A 379 23.42 -2.57 16.93
N GLU A 380 23.63 -3.51 16.00
CA GLU A 380 24.52 -3.31 14.85
C GLU A 380 23.78 -2.75 13.63
N PRO A 381 24.40 -1.83 12.85
CA PRO A 381 23.77 -1.30 11.65
C PRO A 381 23.65 -2.38 10.57
N TRP A 382 22.58 -2.33 9.77
CA TRP A 382 22.40 -3.21 8.61
C TRP A 382 22.29 -2.42 7.30
N ARG A 383 22.50 -3.12 6.18
CA ARG A 383 22.58 -2.53 4.83
C ARG A 383 21.40 -1.62 4.44
N ALA A 384 20.23 -1.79 5.03
CA ALA A 384 19.09 -0.98 4.65
C ALA A 384 19.17 0.44 5.22
N LEU A 385 19.85 0.64 6.36
CA LEU A 385 19.99 1.93 7.04
C LEU A 385 20.78 2.96 6.23
N SER A 386 21.66 2.50 5.33
CA SER A 386 22.42 3.38 4.44
C SER A 386 21.61 3.89 3.24
N ARG A 387 20.31 3.63 3.17
CA ARG A 387 19.45 4.06 2.06
C ARG A 387 18.61 5.26 2.47
N PRO A 388 18.55 6.34 1.66
CA PRO A 388 17.66 7.48 1.89
C PRO A 388 16.18 7.10 1.97
N THR A 389 15.82 5.98 1.35
CA THR A 389 14.45 5.44 1.31
C THR A 389 14.11 4.55 2.50
N TRP A 390 15.04 4.29 3.42
CA TRP A 390 14.71 3.66 4.70
C TRP A 390 14.11 4.74 5.61
N ARG A 391 12.78 4.79 5.65
CA ARG A 391 11.97 5.82 6.28
C ARG A 391 10.83 5.18 7.07
N PRO A 392 11.10 4.68 8.29
CA PRO A 392 10.09 4.01 9.12
C PRO A 392 8.89 4.91 9.42
N ASP A 393 9.11 6.21 9.53
CA ASP A 393 8.08 7.24 9.72
C ASP A 393 7.11 7.33 8.54
N ILE A 394 7.61 7.28 7.30
CA ILE A 394 6.78 7.28 6.09
C ILE A 394 5.94 6.00 6.04
N ARG A 395 6.53 4.84 6.37
CA ARG A 395 5.77 3.57 6.45
C ARG A 395 4.64 3.68 7.47
N ALA A 396 4.96 4.17 8.67
CA ALA A 396 4.00 4.32 9.76
C ALA A 396 2.85 5.25 9.36
N ALA A 397 3.15 6.41 8.77
CA ALA A 397 2.14 7.36 8.31
C ALA A 397 1.22 6.79 7.21
N VAL A 398 1.76 6.01 6.26
CA VAL A 398 0.94 5.33 5.23
C VAL A 398 -0.02 4.32 5.87
N ILE A 399 0.48 3.49 6.79
CA ILE A 399 -0.35 2.46 7.46
C ILE A 399 -1.40 3.12 8.35
N ALA A 400 -1.02 4.11 9.15
CA ALA A 400 -1.93 4.92 9.95
C ALA A 400 -3.05 5.49 9.09
N ARG A 401 -2.70 6.12 7.96
CA ARG A 401 -3.67 6.69 7.03
C ARG A 401 -4.60 5.65 6.41
N THR A 402 -4.08 4.48 6.05
CA THR A 402 -4.90 3.36 5.56
C THR A 402 -5.89 2.90 6.64
N ARG A 403 -5.44 2.72 7.89
CA ARG A 403 -6.28 2.29 9.02
C ARG A 403 -7.39 3.30 9.34
N VAL A 404 -7.07 4.59 9.45
CA VAL A 404 -8.09 5.62 9.72
C VAL A 404 -9.07 5.80 8.56
N ASN A 405 -8.62 5.64 7.31
CA ASN A 405 -9.51 5.67 6.14
C ASN A 405 -10.49 4.49 6.14
N LEU A 406 -10.05 3.31 6.57
CA LEU A 406 -10.91 2.15 6.72
C LEU A 406 -11.90 2.36 7.87
N HIS A 407 -11.42 2.78 9.05
CA HIS A 407 -12.26 3.03 10.22
C HIS A 407 -13.32 4.11 9.94
N ARG A 408 -13.00 5.17 9.19
CA ARG A 408 -13.97 6.20 8.78
C ARG A 408 -15.14 5.60 8.00
N LYS A 409 -14.88 4.63 7.12
CA LYS A 409 -15.93 3.94 6.36
C LYS A 409 -16.73 3.00 7.24
N ILE A 410 -16.09 2.31 8.19
CA ILE A 410 -16.74 1.44 9.17
C ILE A 410 -17.71 2.26 10.04
N VAL A 411 -17.24 3.35 10.66
CA VAL A 411 -18.08 4.26 11.47
C VAL A 411 -19.25 4.79 10.67
N LYS A 412 -18.99 5.23 9.44
CA LYS A 412 -20.05 5.77 8.57
C LYS A 412 -21.06 4.70 8.15
N HIS A 413 -20.61 3.47 7.93
CA HIS A 413 -21.47 2.33 7.65
C HIS A 413 -22.35 2.02 8.87
N ALA A 414 -21.75 1.82 10.05
CA ALA A 414 -22.46 1.55 11.30
C ALA A 414 -23.48 2.63 11.64
N ALA A 415 -23.12 3.91 11.51
CA ALA A 415 -24.03 5.04 11.75
C ALA A 415 -25.24 5.05 10.80
N PHE A 416 -25.08 4.51 9.58
CA PHE A 416 -26.15 4.54 8.57
C PHE A 416 -27.00 3.26 8.57
N THR A 417 -26.40 2.10 8.78
CA THR A 417 -27.07 0.79 8.65
C THR A 417 -27.38 0.13 9.99
N GLY A 418 -26.74 0.57 11.08
CA GLY A 418 -26.73 -0.15 12.35
C GLY A 418 -25.92 -1.46 12.33
N GLN A 419 -25.22 -1.77 11.23
CA GLN A 419 -24.43 -2.99 11.10
C GLN A 419 -22.95 -2.75 11.43
N TYR A 420 -22.35 -3.70 12.15
CA TYR A 420 -20.98 -3.62 12.64
C TYR A 420 -20.13 -4.73 12.04
N PRO A 421 -18.81 -4.52 11.87
CA PRO A 421 -17.93 -5.57 11.41
C PRO A 421 -17.81 -6.67 12.47
N VAL A 422 -17.70 -7.92 12.03
CA VAL A 422 -17.38 -9.08 12.88
C VAL A 422 -15.85 -9.26 12.95
N ALA A 423 -15.15 -8.95 11.85
CA ALA A 423 -13.71 -9.08 11.76
C ALA A 423 -13.11 -8.04 10.79
N VAL A 424 -11.88 -7.63 11.08
CA VAL A 424 -11.06 -6.76 10.24
C VAL A 424 -9.62 -7.29 10.21
N LEU A 425 -9.11 -7.56 9.02
CA LEU A 425 -7.72 -7.97 8.81
C LEU A 425 -7.09 -7.15 7.69
N SER A 426 -6.10 -6.35 8.04
CA SER A 426 -5.45 -5.39 7.15
C SER A 426 -6.45 -4.43 6.50
N ASP A 427 -6.91 -4.76 5.31
CA ASP A 427 -7.82 -4.03 4.44
C ASP A 427 -9.11 -4.79 4.11
N CYS A 428 -9.25 -6.01 4.64
CA CYS A 428 -10.46 -6.82 4.58
C CYS A 428 -11.35 -6.59 5.80
N VAL A 429 -12.66 -6.43 5.56
CA VAL A 429 -13.70 -6.28 6.58
C VAL A 429 -14.79 -7.31 6.32
N VAL A 430 -15.21 -8.02 7.36
CA VAL A 430 -16.24 -9.07 7.29
C VAL A 430 -17.48 -8.60 8.04
N TYR A 431 -18.63 -8.71 7.38
CA TYR A 431 -19.96 -8.44 7.94
C TYR A 431 -20.82 -9.71 7.89
N ALA A 432 -21.72 -9.86 8.86
CA ALA A 432 -22.78 -10.84 8.77
C ALA A 432 -23.91 -10.30 7.88
N ALA A 433 -24.46 -11.14 7.00
CA ALA A 433 -25.48 -10.74 6.02
C ALA A 433 -26.49 -11.86 5.75
N ASN A 434 -27.68 -11.46 5.27
CA ASN A 434 -28.73 -12.41 4.86
C ASN A 434 -28.45 -13.04 3.48
N GLY A 435 -27.73 -12.34 2.61
CA GLY A 435 -27.33 -12.84 1.30
C GLY A 435 -25.83 -12.96 1.17
N GLU A 436 -25.39 -13.47 0.02
CA GLU A 436 -24.00 -13.84 -0.24
C GLU A 436 -23.17 -12.71 -0.84
N SER A 437 -23.79 -11.59 -1.19
CA SER A 437 -23.16 -10.50 -1.94
C SER A 437 -22.88 -9.30 -1.02
N PRO A 438 -21.80 -8.53 -1.29
CA PRO A 438 -21.63 -7.23 -0.66
C PRO A 438 -22.83 -6.29 -0.85
N LEU A 439 -23.61 -6.47 -1.92
CA LEU A 439 -24.82 -5.66 -2.17
C LEU A 439 -25.93 -5.92 -1.13
N ASP A 440 -25.88 -7.02 -0.38
CA ASP A 440 -26.89 -7.35 0.63
C ASP A 440 -26.75 -6.53 1.91
N PHE A 441 -25.57 -5.93 2.14
CA PHE A 441 -25.34 -5.06 3.30
C PHE A 441 -24.82 -3.68 2.95
N LEU A 442 -24.18 -3.48 1.78
CA LEU A 442 -23.70 -2.17 1.37
C LEU A 442 -24.89 -1.24 1.00
N PRO A 443 -25.02 -0.06 1.65
CA PRO A 443 -26.15 0.82 1.41
C PRO A 443 -26.02 1.55 0.07
N TYR A 444 -26.73 1.05 -0.94
CA TYR A 444 -26.92 1.70 -2.24
C TYR A 444 -28.35 2.26 -2.36
N ARG A 445 -28.49 3.48 -2.90
CA ARG A 445 -29.77 4.08 -3.30
C ARG A 445 -29.69 4.52 -4.76
N GLU A 446 -30.61 4.05 -5.59
CA GLU A 446 -30.62 4.37 -7.04
C GLU A 446 -29.25 4.13 -7.70
N GLY A 447 -28.59 3.02 -7.35
CA GLY A 447 -27.25 2.68 -7.86
C GLY A 447 -26.10 3.51 -7.30
N LYS A 448 -26.35 4.46 -6.39
CA LYS A 448 -25.31 5.29 -5.76
C LYS A 448 -24.97 4.77 -4.36
N PRO A 449 -23.68 4.63 -4.02
CA PRO A 449 -23.25 4.21 -2.69
C PRO A 449 -23.45 5.34 -1.67
N LEU A 450 -23.48 4.99 -0.39
CA LEU A 450 -23.37 5.95 0.71
C LEU A 450 -22.15 6.88 0.52
N PRO A 451 -22.33 8.21 0.43
CA PRO A 451 -21.22 9.13 0.21
C PRO A 451 -20.14 8.97 1.28
N GLY A 452 -18.89 8.73 0.90
CA GLY A 452 -17.79 8.52 1.85
C GLY A 452 -17.82 7.19 2.63
N GLY A 453 -18.79 6.32 2.34
CA GLY A 453 -18.81 4.94 2.83
C GLY A 453 -18.03 3.98 1.93
N PHE A 454 -18.29 2.69 2.09
CA PHE A 454 -17.81 1.68 1.16
C PHE A 454 -18.50 1.82 -0.20
N LYS A 455 -17.72 1.69 -1.27
CA LYS A 455 -18.20 1.72 -2.65
C LYS A 455 -17.49 0.59 -3.41
N LEU A 456 -18.29 -0.23 -4.10
CA LEU A 456 -17.78 -1.25 -5.02
C LEU A 456 -17.10 -0.60 -6.23
N GLY A 457 -15.96 -1.17 -6.62
CA GLY A 457 -15.25 -0.80 -7.84
C GLY A 457 -13.75 -1.09 -7.74
N ILE A 458 -13.07 -1.06 -8.88
CA ILE A 458 -11.63 -1.38 -8.95
C ILE A 458 -10.72 -0.25 -8.48
N ASN A 459 -11.17 1.02 -8.48
CA ASN A 459 -10.28 2.14 -8.19
C ASN A 459 -9.60 1.97 -6.80
N PRO A 460 -8.32 2.36 -6.65
CA PRO A 460 -7.65 2.26 -5.36
C PRO A 460 -8.42 2.96 -4.26
N GLY A 461 -8.63 2.26 -3.14
CA GLY A 461 -9.46 2.75 -2.03
C GLY A 461 -10.95 2.42 -2.17
N LEU A 462 -11.42 1.82 -3.27
CA LEU A 462 -12.75 1.20 -3.36
C LEU A 462 -12.69 -0.26 -2.94
N VAL A 463 -13.84 -0.91 -2.72
CA VAL A 463 -13.90 -2.30 -2.27
C VAL A 463 -14.26 -3.27 -3.38
N LYS A 464 -13.77 -4.51 -3.24
CA LYS A 464 -14.21 -5.70 -3.97
C LYS A 464 -14.78 -6.73 -3.00
N HIS A 465 -15.53 -7.69 -3.53
CA HIS A 465 -15.86 -8.92 -2.81
C HIS A 465 -14.58 -9.75 -2.64
N GLU A 466 -14.24 -10.11 -1.40
CA GLU A 466 -13.10 -10.98 -1.12
C GLU A 466 -13.52 -12.45 -1.03
N GLY A 467 -14.69 -12.72 -0.47
CA GLY A 467 -15.25 -14.05 -0.35
C GLY A 467 -16.49 -14.07 0.53
N THR A 468 -17.23 -15.17 0.48
CA THR A 468 -18.42 -15.41 1.29
C THR A 468 -18.36 -16.82 1.84
N GLN A 469 -18.69 -16.97 3.12
CA GLN A 469 -18.85 -18.25 3.78
C GLN A 469 -20.20 -18.29 4.52
N SER A 470 -20.67 -19.48 4.88
CA SER A 470 -21.84 -19.58 5.75
C SER A 470 -21.50 -19.07 7.15
N LEU A 471 -22.50 -18.57 7.87
CA LEU A 471 -22.31 -18.17 9.26
C LEU A 471 -21.94 -19.37 10.15
N LEU A 472 -22.56 -20.51 9.90
CA LEU A 472 -22.25 -21.80 10.54
C LEU A 472 -20.78 -22.18 10.38
N TRP A 473 -20.20 -22.03 9.18
CA TRP A 473 -18.77 -22.26 8.97
C TRP A 473 -17.91 -21.38 9.90
N GLY A 474 -18.28 -20.11 10.08
CA GLY A 474 -17.53 -19.20 10.95
C GLY A 474 -17.53 -19.64 12.42
N GLU A 475 -18.68 -20.09 12.92
CA GLU A 475 -18.81 -20.60 14.29
C GLU A 475 -18.12 -21.96 14.46
N GLU A 476 -18.28 -22.88 13.51
CA GLU A 476 -17.58 -24.17 13.51
C GLU A 476 -16.05 -24.00 13.56
N VAL A 477 -15.51 -23.04 12.80
CA VAL A 477 -14.08 -22.74 12.81
C VAL A 477 -13.67 -22.18 14.17
N ARG A 478 -14.41 -21.23 14.75
CA ARG A 478 -14.08 -20.67 16.07
C ARG A 478 -14.15 -21.72 17.18
N GLU A 479 -15.13 -22.63 17.13
CA GLU A 479 -15.28 -23.74 18.06
C GLU A 479 -14.11 -24.72 17.93
N ARG A 480 -13.72 -25.10 16.70
CA ARG A 480 -12.59 -26.01 16.43
C ARG A 480 -11.27 -25.51 17.02
N PHE A 481 -11.01 -24.21 16.99
CA PHE A 481 -9.79 -23.60 17.55
C PHE A 481 -9.96 -23.16 19.01
N ASN A 482 -11.15 -23.32 19.61
CA ASN A 482 -11.50 -22.77 20.93
C ASN A 482 -11.11 -21.28 21.06
N ALA A 483 -11.36 -20.50 20.00
CA ALA A 483 -10.90 -19.13 19.85
C ALA A 483 -12.05 -18.23 19.34
N PRO A 484 -12.90 -17.69 20.24
CA PRO A 484 -14.06 -16.89 19.85
C PRO A 484 -13.69 -15.58 19.14
N GLU A 485 -12.46 -15.10 19.33
CA GLU A 485 -11.90 -13.91 18.67
C GLU A 485 -11.01 -14.27 17.46
N LEU A 486 -11.08 -15.51 16.96
CA LEU A 486 -10.36 -15.89 15.75
C LEU A 486 -10.83 -14.99 14.59
N ASN A 487 -9.84 -14.42 13.90
CA ASN A 487 -10.07 -13.48 12.81
C ASN A 487 -10.43 -14.23 11.52
N LEU A 488 -11.74 -14.45 11.31
CA LEU A 488 -12.30 -15.17 10.17
C LEU A 488 -11.96 -14.52 8.80
N ALA A 489 -11.57 -13.25 8.78
CA ALA A 489 -11.12 -12.57 7.56
C ALA A 489 -9.88 -13.23 6.93
N ARG A 490 -9.10 -14.01 7.70
CA ARG A 490 -7.96 -14.80 7.21
C ARG A 490 -8.37 -15.87 6.20
N TYR A 491 -9.56 -16.44 6.38
CA TYR A 491 -10.03 -17.61 5.63
C TYR A 491 -11.29 -17.33 4.81
N ILE A 492 -11.82 -16.10 4.86
CA ILE A 492 -13.11 -15.75 4.22
C ILE A 492 -13.12 -15.98 2.70
N LYS A 493 -11.95 -15.90 2.07
CA LYS A 493 -11.77 -15.98 0.62
C LYS A 493 -12.14 -17.33 0.03
N ASP A 494 -11.63 -18.41 0.63
CA ASP A 494 -11.74 -19.77 0.11
C ASP A 494 -12.28 -20.77 1.15
N GLY A 495 -12.52 -20.32 2.38
CA GLY A 495 -13.01 -21.15 3.48
C GLY A 495 -11.98 -22.17 3.99
N THR A 496 -10.76 -22.15 3.47
CA THR A 496 -9.75 -23.17 3.75
C THR A 496 -8.97 -22.81 5.00
N VAL A 497 -9.21 -23.54 6.08
CA VAL A 497 -8.52 -23.32 7.37
C VAL A 497 -7.36 -24.28 7.49
N THR A 498 -6.14 -23.75 7.40
CA THR A 498 -4.90 -24.51 7.65
C THR A 498 -4.59 -24.50 9.14
N ASP A 499 -4.38 -25.68 9.75
CA ASP A 499 -4.21 -25.89 11.20
C ASP A 499 -2.95 -25.24 11.82
N VAL A 500 -2.16 -24.47 11.08
CA VAL A 500 -0.93 -23.83 11.61
C VAL A 500 -0.72 -22.47 10.96
N ASP A 501 -0.81 -21.40 11.75
CA ASP A 501 -0.02 -20.20 11.47
C ASP A 501 0.38 -19.51 12.80
N ASN A 502 1.66 -19.63 13.15
CA ASN A 502 2.25 -19.15 14.41
C ASN A 502 2.59 -17.64 14.38
N GLY A 503 1.85 -16.82 13.63
CA GLY A 503 1.80 -15.37 13.83
C GLY A 503 3.14 -14.63 13.92
N GLU A 504 4.18 -15.03 13.17
CA GLU A 504 5.47 -14.31 13.09
C GLU A 504 5.54 -13.26 11.97
#